data_AF-A0A2V9P922-F1
#
_entry.id   AF-A0A2V9P922-F1
#
_cell.length_a   1.000
_cell.length_b   1.000
_cell.length_c   1.000
_cell.angle_alpha   90.00
_cell.angle_beta   90.00
_cell.angle_gamma   90.00
#
_symmetry.space_group_name_H-M   'P 1'
#
loop_
_entity.id
_entity.type
_entity.pdbx_description
1 polymer ?
#
loop_
_entity_poly.entity_id
_entity_poly.type
_entity_poly.pdbx_seq_one_letter_code
_entity_poly.pdbx_strand_id
1 'polypeptide(L)'
;MEPDWIPRLLRPVYSENFDLVTPIYRRHKFEGLLVSNLVYPMTRALYGQRIREPYASEFAFSARLGSHFLAHDPGNYDSHGSGAELELAMSAITGGYRTYQSFLGTKSQGEREGGDLVPAMRRTVGVLFSSLEANFAAWSSHAGSQPVPTLGSESQVTLESIRVNRKRLKQMFTAGVAELEPVFRSILSSTTLAELQRIATLGDDDFHYPAELWVRTVYEFAASYAKSVMS
;
A
#
# COMPACT_ATOMS: atom_id res chain seq x y z
N MET A 1 4.25 -20.33 -0.70
CA MET A 1 3.06 -20.46 0.17
C MET A 1 3.07 -21.83 0.82
N GLU A 2 2.58 -21.92 2.06
CA GLU A 2 2.44 -23.21 2.75
C GLU A 2 1.27 -24.03 2.18
N PRO A 3 1.30 -25.37 2.18
CA PRO A 3 0.27 -26.22 1.56
C PRO A 3 -1.18 -25.93 1.99
N ASP A 4 -1.38 -25.42 3.22
CA ASP A 4 -2.71 -25.14 3.79
C ASP A 4 -3.21 -23.70 3.56
N TRP A 5 -2.64 -22.97 2.60
CA TRP A 5 -2.99 -21.55 2.40
C TRP A 5 -4.47 -21.34 1.97
N ILE A 6 -5.05 -22.25 1.19
CA ILE A 6 -6.46 -22.14 0.74
C ILE A 6 -7.42 -22.28 1.93
N PRO A 7 -7.38 -23.37 2.74
CA PRO A 7 -8.25 -23.48 3.92
C PRO A 7 -8.11 -22.31 4.89
N ARG A 8 -6.89 -21.79 5.04
CA ARG A 8 -6.60 -20.63 5.90
C ARG A 8 -7.29 -19.34 5.46
N LEU A 9 -7.49 -19.14 4.16
CA LEU A 9 -8.28 -18.01 3.63
C LEU A 9 -9.78 -18.28 3.68
N LEU A 10 -10.22 -19.50 3.34
CA LEU A 10 -11.65 -19.79 3.21
C LEU A 10 -12.37 -19.99 4.55
N ARG A 11 -11.72 -20.62 5.54
CA ARG A 11 -12.34 -20.98 6.82
C ARG A 11 -12.94 -19.80 7.58
N PRO A 12 -12.27 -18.65 7.72
CA PRO A 12 -12.87 -17.51 8.39
C PRO A 12 -14.14 -16.99 7.68
N VAL A 13 -14.21 -17.11 6.35
CA VAL A 13 -15.42 -16.73 5.59
C VAL A 13 -16.57 -17.70 5.86
N TYR A 14 -16.37 -19.01 5.65
CA TYR A 14 -17.48 -19.96 5.69
C TYR A 14 -17.87 -20.42 7.11
N SER A 15 -16.94 -20.42 8.07
CA SER A 15 -17.19 -20.89 9.46
C SER A 15 -17.41 -19.77 10.46
N GLU A 16 -16.79 -18.61 10.26
CA GLU A 16 -16.70 -17.56 11.27
C GLU A 16 -17.40 -16.25 10.84
N ASN A 17 -18.03 -16.27 9.67
CA ASN A 17 -18.79 -15.15 9.08
C ASN A 17 -17.96 -13.88 8.89
N PHE A 18 -16.67 -14.01 8.54
CA PHE A 18 -15.87 -12.89 8.04
C PHE A 18 -16.20 -12.62 6.57
N ASP A 19 -16.07 -11.36 6.17
CA ASP A 19 -16.42 -10.91 4.82
C ASP A 19 -15.20 -10.73 3.92
N LEU A 20 -14.04 -10.38 4.49
CA LEU A 20 -12.79 -10.25 3.77
C LEU A 20 -11.67 -10.89 4.59
N VAL A 21 -10.93 -11.80 3.98
CA VAL A 21 -9.74 -12.43 4.54
C VAL A 21 -8.54 -12.07 3.68
N THR A 22 -7.63 -11.30 4.24
CA THR A 22 -6.39 -10.87 3.58
C THR A 22 -5.20 -11.68 4.11
N PRO A 23 -4.13 -11.81 3.32
CA PRO A 23 -2.99 -12.59 3.73
C PRO A 23 -2.04 -11.78 4.61
N ILE A 24 -1.23 -12.49 5.38
CA ILE A 24 0.04 -11.98 5.91
C ILE A 24 1.13 -12.91 5.39
N TYR A 25 2.24 -12.33 4.95
CA TYR A 25 3.39 -13.09 4.47
C TYR A 25 4.62 -12.81 5.32
N ARG A 26 5.51 -13.79 5.36
CA ARG A 26 6.89 -13.58 5.76
C ARG A 26 7.63 -12.89 4.60
N ARG A 27 8.27 -11.75 4.87
CA ARG A 27 9.00 -10.93 3.89
C ARG A 27 10.34 -10.46 4.43
N HIS A 28 11.32 -10.29 3.54
CA HIS A 28 12.57 -9.63 3.89
C HIS A 28 12.32 -8.13 4.04
N LYS A 29 13.09 -7.42 4.88
CA LYS A 29 12.93 -5.97 5.11
C LYS A 29 13.08 -5.08 3.87
N PHE A 30 13.60 -5.64 2.77
CA PHE A 30 13.77 -4.95 1.48
C PHE A 30 12.77 -5.43 0.42
N GLU A 31 11.80 -6.26 0.79
CA GLU A 31 10.71 -6.70 -0.07
C GLU A 31 9.44 -5.94 0.26
N GLY A 32 8.56 -5.82 -0.74
CA GLY A 32 7.28 -5.14 -0.56
C GLY A 32 7.44 -3.69 -0.10
N LEU A 33 8.50 -2.99 -0.52
CA LEU A 33 8.78 -1.63 -0.05
C LEU A 33 7.61 -0.67 -0.28
N LEU A 34 6.90 -0.82 -1.41
CA LEU A 34 5.71 -0.03 -1.71
C LEU A 34 4.58 -0.28 -0.70
N VAL A 35 4.32 -1.53 -0.34
CA VAL A 35 3.30 -1.83 0.66
C VAL A 35 3.72 -1.39 2.05
N SER A 36 4.94 -1.70 2.46
CA SER A 36 5.40 -1.45 3.83
C SER A 36 5.64 0.03 4.14
N ASN A 37 6.05 0.84 3.14
CA ASN A 37 6.39 2.26 3.36
C ASN A 37 5.34 3.24 2.84
N LEU A 38 4.40 2.81 1.99
CA LEU A 38 3.37 3.71 1.43
C LEU A 38 1.96 3.19 1.65
N VAL A 39 1.60 2.05 1.06
CA VAL A 39 0.20 1.60 1.02
C VAL A 39 -0.32 1.29 2.41
N TYR A 40 0.34 0.40 3.18
CA TYR A 40 -0.11 0.02 4.51
C TYR A 40 -0.13 1.20 5.51
N PRO A 41 0.92 2.03 5.63
CA PRO A 41 0.88 3.19 6.53
C PRO A 41 -0.27 4.15 6.20
N MET A 42 -0.51 4.42 4.92
CA MET A 42 -1.52 5.37 4.47
C MET A 42 -2.93 4.80 4.66
N THR A 43 -3.20 3.56 4.23
CA THR A 43 -4.51 2.94 4.42
C THR A 43 -4.83 2.74 5.90
N ARG A 44 -3.85 2.38 6.73
CA ARG A 44 -4.02 2.32 8.18
C ARG A 44 -4.38 3.68 8.78
N ALA A 45 -3.71 4.75 8.35
CA ALA A 45 -3.93 6.09 8.89
C ALA A 45 -5.30 6.63 8.52
N LEU A 46 -5.73 6.41 7.27
CA LEU A 46 -6.99 6.92 6.73
C LEU A 46 -8.20 6.11 7.18
N TYR A 47 -8.09 4.78 7.17
CA TYR A 47 -9.26 3.91 7.32
C TYR A 47 -9.26 3.11 8.63
N GLY A 48 -8.28 3.35 9.50
CA GLY A 48 -8.29 2.87 10.88
C GLY A 48 -8.14 1.36 11.08
N GLN A 49 -8.04 0.54 10.03
CA GLN A 49 -7.81 -0.90 10.14
C GLN A 49 -6.37 -1.29 9.80
N ARG A 50 -5.78 -2.19 10.59
CA ARG A 50 -4.37 -2.60 10.45
C ARG A 50 -4.14 -3.75 9.46
N ILE A 51 -4.76 -3.70 8.28
CA ILE A 51 -4.61 -4.72 7.22
C ILE A 51 -3.24 -4.59 6.54
N ARG A 52 -2.39 -5.59 6.67
CA ARG A 52 -0.97 -5.56 6.24
C ARG A 52 -0.77 -5.60 4.73
N GLU A 53 -1.65 -6.31 4.02
CA GLU A 53 -1.53 -6.57 2.58
C GLU A 53 -2.84 -6.22 1.87
N PRO A 54 -3.24 -4.94 1.86
CA PRO A 54 -4.56 -4.51 1.39
C PRO A 54 -4.77 -4.65 -0.12
N TYR A 55 -3.75 -5.09 -0.88
CA TYR A 55 -3.76 -5.22 -2.34
C TYR A 55 -3.26 -6.60 -2.78
N ALA A 56 -3.25 -7.58 -1.88
CA ALA A 56 -2.78 -8.92 -2.22
C ALA A 56 -3.72 -9.60 -3.21
N SER A 57 -3.13 -10.29 -4.18
CA SER A 57 -3.83 -11.14 -5.15
C SER A 57 -4.47 -12.39 -4.53
N GLU A 58 -3.96 -12.84 -3.38
CA GLU A 58 -4.51 -13.99 -2.65
C GLU A 58 -5.39 -13.51 -1.50
N PHE A 59 -6.71 -13.61 -1.64
CA PHE A 59 -7.68 -13.24 -0.61
C PHE A 59 -8.92 -14.12 -0.72
N ALA A 60 -9.79 -14.06 0.29
CA ALA A 60 -11.12 -14.65 0.24
C ALA A 60 -12.15 -13.60 0.68
N PHE A 61 -13.37 -13.70 0.15
CA PHE A 61 -14.44 -12.78 0.48
C PHE A 61 -15.80 -13.47 0.52
N SER A 62 -16.75 -12.89 1.25
CA SER A 62 -18.13 -13.37 1.30
C SER A 62 -18.91 -12.98 0.05
N ALA A 63 -19.92 -13.78 -0.31
CA ALA A 63 -20.83 -13.45 -1.41
C ALA A 63 -21.47 -12.07 -1.21
N ARG A 64 -21.79 -11.69 0.05
CA ARG A 64 -22.34 -10.38 0.39
C ARG A 64 -21.40 -9.24 0.01
N LEU A 65 -20.12 -9.32 0.39
CA LEU A 65 -19.13 -8.31 0.02
C LEU A 65 -18.95 -8.26 -1.50
N GLY A 66 -18.86 -9.42 -2.16
CA GLY A 66 -18.73 -9.51 -3.61
C GLY A 66 -19.90 -8.86 -4.36
N SER A 67 -21.14 -9.16 -3.96
CA SER A 67 -22.34 -8.56 -4.54
C SER A 67 -22.41 -7.05 -4.32
N HIS A 68 -22.02 -6.57 -3.13
CA HIS A 68 -21.95 -5.14 -2.86
C HIS A 68 -20.93 -4.44 -3.75
N PHE A 69 -19.72 -5.02 -3.87
CA PHE A 69 -18.65 -4.48 -4.71
C PHE A 69 -19.09 -4.38 -6.18
N LEU A 70 -19.65 -5.46 -6.73
CA LEU A 70 -20.18 -5.50 -8.10
C LEU A 70 -21.30 -4.48 -8.35
N ALA A 71 -22.16 -4.22 -7.36
CA ALA A 71 -23.28 -3.29 -7.49
C ALA A 71 -22.84 -1.82 -7.48
N HIS A 72 -21.72 -1.49 -6.82
CA HIS A 72 -21.22 -0.12 -6.69
C HIS A 72 -20.12 0.20 -7.72
N ASP A 73 -19.64 -0.79 -8.48
CA ASP A 73 -18.68 -0.59 -9.57
C ASP A 73 -19.06 -1.35 -10.87
N PRO A 74 -20.23 -1.08 -11.48
CA PRO A 74 -20.67 -1.78 -12.68
C PRO A 74 -19.92 -1.37 -13.97
N GLY A 75 -19.06 -0.33 -13.91
CA GLY A 75 -18.58 0.39 -15.10
C GLY A 75 -17.06 0.42 -15.34
N ASN A 76 -16.22 -0.09 -14.43
CA ASN A 76 -14.76 0.09 -14.52
C ASN A 76 -13.98 -1.19 -14.91
N TYR A 77 -14.69 -2.26 -15.28
CA TYR A 77 -14.09 -3.54 -15.72
C TYR A 77 -13.33 -3.47 -17.04
N ASP A 78 -13.55 -2.43 -17.86
CA ASP A 78 -12.86 -2.22 -19.15
C ASP A 78 -11.46 -1.60 -18.99
N SER A 79 -11.05 -1.23 -17.76
CA SER A 79 -9.67 -0.87 -17.49
C SER A 79 -8.88 -2.15 -17.18
N HIS A 80 -8.24 -2.72 -18.19
CA HIS A 80 -7.30 -3.82 -18.02
C HIS A 80 -6.13 -3.42 -17.06
N GLY A 81 -6.29 -3.69 -15.77
CA GLY A 81 -5.20 -4.20 -14.95
C GLY A 81 -4.87 -3.48 -13.64
N SER A 82 -5.09 -4.20 -12.53
CA SER A 82 -4.49 -4.02 -11.20
C SER A 82 -4.99 -2.82 -10.40
N GLY A 83 -5.73 -3.10 -9.31
CA GLY A 83 -6.28 -2.09 -8.42
C GLY A 83 -7.51 -2.54 -7.66
N ALA A 84 -8.30 -3.43 -8.27
CA ALA A 84 -9.53 -3.98 -7.72
C ALA A 84 -9.33 -4.64 -6.34
N GLU A 85 -8.15 -5.20 -6.06
CA GLU A 85 -7.84 -5.78 -4.75
C GLU A 85 -7.83 -4.70 -3.65
N LEU A 86 -7.21 -3.55 -3.94
CA LEU A 86 -7.17 -2.42 -3.02
C LEU A 86 -8.57 -1.81 -2.87
N GLU A 87 -9.29 -1.62 -3.98
CA GLU A 87 -10.66 -1.08 -3.95
C GLU A 87 -11.62 -1.99 -3.17
N LEU A 88 -11.55 -3.30 -3.37
CA LEU A 88 -12.34 -4.27 -2.61
C LEU A 88 -12.02 -4.21 -1.12
N ALA A 89 -10.72 -4.14 -0.77
CA ALA A 89 -10.31 -3.96 0.63
C ALA A 89 -10.85 -2.64 1.19
N MET A 90 -10.85 -1.57 0.40
CA MET A 90 -11.40 -0.29 0.84
C MET A 90 -12.91 -0.35 1.03
N SER A 91 -13.66 -0.92 0.08
CA SER A 91 -15.11 -1.13 0.20
C SER A 91 -15.46 -2.00 1.42
N ALA A 92 -14.64 -3.00 1.72
CA ALA A 92 -14.83 -3.81 2.92
C ALA A 92 -14.68 -2.97 4.20
N ILE A 93 -13.64 -2.14 4.28
CA ILE A 93 -13.39 -1.30 5.45
C ILE A 93 -14.47 -0.22 5.58
N THR A 94 -14.76 0.54 4.52
CA THR A 94 -15.70 1.67 4.55
C THR A 94 -17.15 1.22 4.66
N GLY A 95 -17.48 0.02 4.17
CA GLY A 95 -18.78 -0.61 4.34
C GLY A 95 -18.99 -1.32 5.68
N GLY A 96 -18.01 -1.30 6.59
CA GLY A 96 -18.12 -1.93 7.92
C GLY A 96 -18.16 -3.46 7.88
N TYR A 97 -17.62 -4.07 6.83
CA TYR A 97 -17.54 -5.52 6.69
C TYR A 97 -16.50 -6.11 7.64
N ARG A 98 -16.71 -7.37 8.05
CA ARG A 98 -15.82 -8.05 9.00
C ARG A 98 -14.54 -8.50 8.31
N THR A 99 -13.41 -7.96 8.72
CA THR A 99 -12.10 -8.27 8.13
C THR A 99 -11.29 -9.24 9.00
N TYR A 100 -10.48 -10.07 8.34
CA TYR A 100 -9.61 -11.05 8.97
C TYR A 100 -8.26 -11.08 8.25
N GLN A 101 -7.22 -11.52 8.94
CA GLN A 101 -5.91 -11.78 8.36
C GLN A 101 -5.45 -13.21 8.61
N SER A 102 -4.86 -13.84 7.60
CA SER A 102 -4.28 -15.17 7.77
C SER A 102 -2.86 -15.26 7.23
N PHE A 103 -1.98 -15.84 8.04
CA PHE A 103 -0.60 -16.09 7.66
C PHE A 103 -0.49 -17.21 6.61
N LEU A 104 0.07 -16.90 5.44
CA LEU A 104 0.19 -17.84 4.30
C LEU A 104 1.63 -18.35 4.07
N GLY A 105 2.55 -18.08 5.01
CA GLY A 105 3.95 -18.48 4.90
C GLY A 105 4.82 -17.44 4.20
N THR A 106 5.92 -17.90 3.62
CA THR A 106 6.82 -17.05 2.82
C THR A 106 6.21 -16.80 1.45
N LYS A 107 6.04 -15.52 1.11
CA LYS A 107 5.79 -15.13 -0.28
C LYS A 107 7.15 -15.11 -0.95
N SER A 108 7.53 -16.24 -1.55
CA SER A 108 8.64 -16.23 -2.51
C SER A 108 8.36 -15.12 -3.51
N GLN A 109 9.36 -14.33 -3.87
CA GLN A 109 9.25 -13.54 -5.08
C GLN A 109 9.03 -14.55 -6.21
N GLY A 110 7.76 -14.79 -6.55
CA GLY A 110 7.44 -15.25 -7.89
C GLY A 110 8.16 -14.26 -8.79
N GLU A 111 8.90 -14.81 -9.75
CA GLU A 111 9.60 -14.04 -10.76
C GLU A 111 8.65 -12.98 -11.30
N ARG A 112 8.68 -11.78 -10.71
CA ARG A 112 8.39 -10.57 -11.46
C ARG A 112 9.65 -10.40 -12.28
N GLU A 113 9.78 -11.28 -13.29
CA GLU A 113 10.72 -11.17 -14.38
C GLU A 113 10.66 -9.72 -14.85
N GLY A 114 11.72 -8.94 -14.59
CA GLY A 114 11.99 -7.68 -15.26
C GLY A 114 10.86 -6.65 -15.41
N GLY A 115 9.78 -6.75 -14.64
CA GLY A 115 8.62 -5.87 -14.78
C GLY A 115 8.97 -4.50 -14.22
N ASP A 116 8.80 -3.46 -15.03
CA ASP A 116 9.15 -2.10 -14.65
C ASP A 116 8.41 -1.71 -13.34
N LEU A 117 9.20 -1.39 -12.32
CA LEU A 117 8.73 -0.98 -11.00
C LEU A 117 7.84 0.26 -11.11
N VAL A 118 8.12 1.13 -12.09
CA VAL A 118 7.43 2.41 -12.27
C VAL A 118 5.95 2.20 -12.63
N PRO A 119 5.57 1.38 -13.63
CA PRO A 119 4.17 1.01 -13.87
C PRO A 119 3.46 0.37 -12.68
N ALA A 120 4.12 -0.51 -11.91
CA ALA A 120 3.51 -1.11 -10.72
C ALA A 120 3.23 -0.04 -9.65
N MET A 121 4.21 0.84 -9.38
CA MET A 121 4.05 1.94 -8.45
C MET A 121 2.96 2.92 -8.90
N ARG A 122 2.98 3.36 -10.18
CA ARG A 122 1.98 4.29 -10.73
C ARG A 122 0.55 3.74 -10.58
N ARG A 123 0.35 2.46 -10.84
CA ARG A 123 -0.98 1.82 -10.70
C ARG A 123 -1.43 1.82 -9.24
N THR A 124 -0.62 1.28 -8.34
CA THR A 124 -0.98 1.19 -6.92
C THR A 124 -1.20 2.57 -6.29
N VAL A 125 -0.34 3.54 -6.60
CA VAL A 125 -0.48 4.91 -6.09
C VAL A 125 -1.69 5.61 -6.69
N GLY A 126 -1.96 5.41 -7.99
CA GLY A 126 -3.15 5.95 -8.65
C GLY A 126 -4.44 5.50 -7.97
N VAL A 127 -4.60 4.19 -7.74
CA VAL A 127 -5.78 3.63 -7.05
C VAL A 127 -5.87 4.13 -5.60
N LEU A 128 -4.74 4.17 -4.89
CA LEU A 128 -4.72 4.70 -3.52
C LEU A 128 -5.17 6.15 -3.47
N PHE A 129 -4.67 7.00 -4.37
CA PHE A 129 -5.00 8.43 -4.38
C PHE A 129 -6.41 8.71 -4.89
N SER A 130 -6.87 8.03 -5.95
CA SER A 130 -8.25 8.17 -6.43
C SER A 130 -9.27 7.74 -5.37
N SER A 131 -8.96 6.73 -4.56
CA SER A 131 -9.84 6.27 -3.49
C SER A 131 -10.05 7.30 -2.37
N LEU A 132 -9.20 8.32 -2.25
CA LEU A 132 -9.32 9.32 -1.19
C LEU A 132 -10.56 10.19 -1.38
N GLU A 133 -10.83 10.66 -2.59
CA GLU A 133 -11.97 11.53 -2.84
C GLU A 133 -13.29 10.78 -2.60
N ALA A 134 -13.43 9.61 -3.21
CA ALA A 134 -14.63 8.76 -3.10
C ALA A 134 -14.95 8.36 -1.64
N ASN A 135 -13.94 8.27 -0.78
CA ASN A 135 -14.10 7.82 0.60
C ASN A 135 -13.90 8.94 1.64
N PHE A 136 -13.99 10.23 1.25
CA PHE A 136 -13.78 11.37 2.15
C PHE A 136 -14.57 11.26 3.46
N ALA A 137 -15.86 10.96 3.38
CA ALA A 137 -16.71 10.82 4.57
C ALA A 137 -16.23 9.70 5.51
N ALA A 138 -15.69 8.61 4.94
CA ALA A 138 -15.15 7.52 5.73
C ALA A 138 -13.88 7.97 6.45
N TRP A 139 -12.82 8.41 5.76
CA TRP A 139 -11.54 8.66 6.43
C TRP A 139 -11.49 9.97 7.22
N SER A 140 -12.32 10.98 6.90
CA SER A 140 -12.34 12.26 7.64
C SER A 140 -12.89 12.13 9.08
N SER A 141 -13.62 11.06 9.38
CA SER A 141 -14.24 10.81 10.69
C SER A 141 -13.41 9.90 11.60
N HIS A 142 -12.30 9.33 11.11
CA HIS A 142 -11.50 8.36 11.86
C HIS A 142 -10.25 8.99 12.47
N ALA A 143 -9.95 8.57 13.70
CA ALA A 143 -8.69 8.85 14.38
C ALA A 143 -8.10 7.56 14.96
N GLY A 144 -6.81 7.33 14.73
CA GLY A 144 -6.12 6.14 15.22
C GLY A 144 -6.37 4.89 14.36
N SER A 145 -6.00 3.72 14.90
CA SER A 145 -6.19 2.45 14.19
C SER A 145 -6.32 1.26 15.13
N GLN A 146 -7.11 0.26 14.73
CA GLN A 146 -7.36 -0.97 15.47
C GLN A 146 -6.80 -2.21 14.75
N PRO A 147 -6.28 -3.20 15.50
CA PRO A 147 -5.92 -4.49 14.92
C PRO A 147 -7.15 -5.21 14.39
N VAL A 148 -6.95 -6.02 13.33
CA VAL A 148 -7.96 -6.95 12.83
C VAL A 148 -7.63 -8.36 13.33
N PRO A 149 -8.63 -9.24 13.56
CA PRO A 149 -8.38 -10.62 13.94
C PRO A 149 -7.40 -11.30 12.97
N THR A 150 -6.40 -12.00 13.51
CA THR A 150 -5.28 -12.53 12.73
C THR A 150 -4.96 -13.98 13.14
N LEU A 151 -4.84 -14.89 12.17
CA LEU A 151 -4.42 -16.27 12.38
C LEU A 151 -2.98 -16.53 11.93
N GLY A 152 -2.24 -17.24 12.78
CA GLY A 152 -0.88 -17.71 12.51
C GLY A 152 0.19 -16.73 13.00
N SER A 153 1.38 -17.26 13.28
CA SER A 153 2.50 -16.47 13.79
C SER A 153 3.45 -16.07 12.68
N GLU A 154 3.86 -14.80 12.68
CA GLU A 154 5.09 -14.33 12.03
C GLU A 154 6.30 -14.96 12.76
N SER A 155 6.59 -16.24 12.54
CA SER A 155 7.81 -16.84 13.10
C SER A 155 9.01 -16.14 12.49
N GLN A 156 9.80 -15.47 13.34
CA GLN A 156 11.06 -14.82 13.01
C GLN A 156 12.09 -15.89 12.64
N VAL A 157 12.17 -16.23 11.36
CA VAL A 157 13.30 -16.98 10.81
C VAL A 157 14.13 -16.00 10.01
N THR A 158 15.43 -15.98 10.28
CA THR A 158 16.43 -15.15 9.61
C THR A 158 16.32 -15.35 8.11
N LEU A 159 15.79 -14.35 7.41
CA LEU A 159 15.77 -14.36 5.95
C LEU A 159 17.19 -14.08 5.44
N GLU A 160 17.56 -14.73 4.33
CA GLU A 160 18.87 -14.57 3.71
C GLU A 160 19.18 -13.10 3.41
N SER A 161 20.45 -12.74 3.51
CA SER A 161 20.89 -11.36 3.32
C SER A 161 20.71 -10.92 1.87
N ILE A 162 19.72 -10.08 1.58
CA ILE A 162 19.64 -9.38 0.30
C ILE A 162 20.68 -8.24 0.31
N ARG A 163 21.62 -8.26 -0.66
CA ARG A 163 22.57 -7.16 -0.86
C ARG A 163 21.89 -6.00 -1.57
N VAL A 164 21.73 -4.88 -0.87
CA VAL A 164 21.19 -3.63 -1.43
C VAL A 164 22.34 -2.64 -1.68
N ASN A 165 22.42 -2.10 -2.90
CA ASN A 165 23.37 -1.05 -3.24
C ASN A 165 22.86 0.32 -2.77
N ARG A 166 23.09 0.64 -1.48
CA ARG A 166 22.66 1.89 -0.85
C ARG A 166 23.20 3.13 -1.56
N LYS A 167 24.45 3.09 -2.02
CA LYS A 167 25.08 4.18 -2.75
C LYS A 167 24.35 4.50 -4.05
N ARG A 168 23.98 3.47 -4.82
CA ARG A 168 23.17 3.64 -6.03
C ARG A 168 21.79 4.21 -5.72
N LEU A 169 21.11 3.74 -4.67
CA LEU A 169 19.80 4.26 -4.29
C LEU A 169 19.86 5.75 -3.90
N LYS A 170 20.90 6.16 -3.16
CA LYS A 170 21.12 7.56 -2.83
C LYS A 170 21.43 8.40 -4.08
N GLN A 171 22.27 7.92 -4.98
CA GLN A 171 22.55 8.59 -6.25
C GLN A 171 21.28 8.80 -7.07
N MET A 172 20.42 7.77 -7.16
CA MET A 172 19.12 7.88 -7.83
C MET A 172 18.19 8.89 -7.14
N PHE A 173 18.18 8.93 -5.81
CA PHE A 173 17.42 9.93 -5.05
C PHE A 173 17.92 11.35 -5.34
N THR A 174 19.22 11.60 -5.23
CA THR A 174 19.82 12.93 -5.48
C THR A 174 19.57 13.38 -6.92
N ALA A 175 19.77 12.50 -7.91
CA ALA A 175 19.48 12.80 -9.31
C ALA A 175 18.00 13.12 -9.52
N GLY A 176 17.09 12.30 -8.97
CA GLY A 176 15.65 12.51 -9.08
C GLY A 176 15.18 13.83 -8.45
N VAL A 177 15.74 14.23 -7.31
CA VAL A 177 15.43 15.53 -6.67
C VAL A 177 15.87 16.71 -7.53
N ALA A 178 17.02 16.61 -8.21
CA ALA A 178 17.51 17.66 -9.09
C ALA A 178 16.74 17.72 -10.42
N GLU A 179 16.52 16.58 -11.06
CA GLU A 179 15.90 16.50 -12.39
C GLU A 179 14.39 16.81 -12.35
N LEU A 180 13.70 16.40 -11.29
CA LEU A 180 12.25 16.62 -11.13
C LEU A 180 11.92 17.92 -10.38
N GLU A 181 12.90 18.77 -10.10
CA GLU A 181 12.72 20.02 -9.35
C GLU A 181 11.58 20.92 -9.89
N PRO A 182 11.41 21.11 -11.21
CA PRO A 182 10.27 21.86 -11.75
C PRO A 182 8.91 21.23 -11.45
N VAL A 183 8.84 19.89 -11.47
CA VAL A 183 7.61 19.14 -11.15
C VAL A 183 7.34 19.18 -9.65
N PHE A 184 8.37 19.01 -8.82
CA PHE A 184 8.21 19.11 -7.37
C PHE A 184 7.79 20.51 -6.94
N ARG A 185 8.21 21.57 -7.64
CA ARG A 185 7.76 22.93 -7.35
C ARG A 185 6.26 23.15 -7.62
N SER A 186 5.63 22.38 -8.52
CA SER A 186 4.18 22.49 -8.78
C SER A 186 3.33 21.65 -7.81
N ILE A 187 3.94 20.69 -7.10
CA ILE A 187 3.26 19.74 -6.22
C ILE A 187 3.52 20.08 -4.75
N LEU A 188 4.78 20.31 -4.40
CA LEU A 188 5.26 20.40 -3.02
C LEU A 188 5.29 21.84 -2.52
N SER A 189 5.11 22.01 -1.21
CA SER A 189 5.37 23.29 -0.56
C SER A 189 6.85 23.65 -0.60
N SER A 190 7.17 24.96 -0.54
CA SER A 190 8.55 25.43 -0.54
C SER A 190 9.38 24.85 0.59
N THR A 191 8.78 24.69 1.78
CA THR A 191 9.40 24.04 2.94
C THR A 191 9.72 22.57 2.68
N THR A 192 8.77 21.80 2.14
CA THR A 192 8.99 20.38 1.81
C THR A 192 10.09 20.21 0.77
N LEU A 193 10.05 21.01 -0.31
CA LEU A 193 11.05 20.96 -1.37
C LEU A 193 12.44 21.33 -0.85
N ALA A 194 12.56 22.39 -0.06
CA ALA A 194 13.84 22.82 0.51
C ALA A 194 14.45 21.74 1.42
N GLU A 195 13.63 21.06 2.23
CA GLU A 195 14.10 19.95 3.06
C GLU A 195 14.54 18.74 2.22
N LEU A 196 13.80 18.39 1.15
CA LEU A 196 14.18 17.32 0.23
C LEU A 196 15.52 17.62 -0.46
N GLN A 197 15.69 18.84 -0.96
CA GLN A 197 16.93 19.31 -1.56
C GLN A 197 18.08 19.28 -0.55
N ARG A 198 17.83 19.69 0.70
CA ARG A 198 18.83 19.64 1.78
C ARG A 198 19.28 18.21 2.07
N ILE A 199 18.37 17.24 2.19
CA ILE A 199 18.79 15.86 2.46
C ILE A 199 19.48 15.22 1.24
N ALA A 200 19.17 15.67 0.02
CA ALA A 200 19.80 15.17 -1.20
C ALA A 200 21.29 15.55 -1.32
N THR A 201 21.75 16.59 -0.60
CA THR A 201 23.17 17.02 -0.59
C THR A 201 24.01 16.37 0.52
N LEU A 202 23.38 15.66 1.47
CA LEU A 202 24.09 15.02 2.58
C LEU A 202 25.03 13.90 2.09
N GLY A 203 26.07 13.60 2.87
CA GLY A 203 26.97 12.46 2.65
C GLY A 203 26.27 11.11 2.76
N ASP A 204 26.92 10.02 2.33
CA ASP A 204 26.31 8.68 2.38
C ASP A 204 25.98 8.24 3.81
N ASP A 205 26.81 8.64 4.78
CA ASP A 205 26.67 8.29 6.20
C ASP A 205 25.64 9.17 6.94
N ASP A 206 25.47 10.42 6.50
CA ASP A 206 24.52 11.37 7.10
C ASP A 206 23.14 11.34 6.43
N PHE A 207 23.01 10.65 5.29
CA PHE A 207 21.76 10.59 4.54
C PHE A 207 20.68 9.87 5.34
N HIS A 208 19.64 10.61 5.67
CA HIS A 208 18.43 10.10 6.28
C HIS A 208 17.23 10.82 5.67
N TYR A 209 16.19 10.07 5.29
CA TYR A 209 14.90 10.62 4.90
C TYR A 209 13.98 10.53 6.14
N PRO A 210 13.73 11.66 6.84
CA PRO A 210 12.89 11.66 8.04
C PRO A 210 11.47 11.19 7.73
N ALA A 211 10.89 10.42 8.65
CA ALA A 211 9.53 9.91 8.50
C ALA A 211 8.49 11.03 8.31
N GLU A 212 8.64 12.14 9.03
CA GLU A 212 7.76 13.31 8.90
C GLU A 212 7.84 13.94 7.51
N LEU A 213 9.06 14.08 6.96
CA LEU A 213 9.25 14.60 5.60
C LEU A 213 8.63 13.65 4.56
N TRP A 214 8.77 12.33 4.75
CA TRP A 214 8.19 11.32 3.85
C TRP A 214 6.67 11.42 3.84
N VAL A 215 6.06 11.47 5.03
CA VAL A 215 4.63 11.61 5.22
C VAL A 215 4.11 12.89 4.58
N ARG A 216 4.75 14.04 4.84
CA ARG A 216 4.36 15.33 4.24
C ARG A 216 4.44 15.29 2.72
N THR A 217 5.52 14.74 2.17
CA THR A 217 5.70 14.56 0.73
C THR A 217 4.55 13.73 0.14
N VAL A 218 4.25 12.56 0.72
CA VAL A 218 3.17 11.68 0.24
C VAL A 218 1.82 12.39 0.24
N TYR A 219 1.46 13.10 1.31
CA TYR A 219 0.18 13.82 1.39
C TYR A 219 0.10 15.03 0.45
N GLU A 220 1.20 15.74 0.21
CA GLU A 220 1.25 16.81 -0.80
C GLU A 220 1.06 16.25 -2.22
N PHE A 221 1.66 15.09 -2.53
CA PHE A 221 1.40 14.37 -3.78
C PHE A 221 -0.07 13.93 -3.91
N ALA A 222 -0.67 13.38 -2.84
CA ALA A 222 -2.07 13.00 -2.83
C ALA A 222 -3.01 14.20 -3.05
N ALA A 223 -2.72 15.33 -2.40
CA ALA A 223 -3.49 16.57 -2.56
C ALA A 223 -3.35 17.16 -3.97
N SER A 224 -2.16 17.12 -4.56
CA SER A 224 -1.93 17.55 -5.95
C SER A 224 -2.64 16.65 -6.95
N TYR A 225 -2.63 15.32 -6.72
CA TYR A 225 -3.37 14.36 -7.54
C TYR A 225 -4.86 14.69 -7.58
N ALA A 226 -5.49 14.92 -6.42
CA ALA A 226 -6.90 15.31 -6.34
C ALA A 226 -7.19 16.59 -7.14
N LYS A 227 -6.36 17.63 -7.00
CA LYS A 227 -6.51 18.88 -7.78
C LYS A 227 -6.42 18.67 -9.29
N SER A 228 -5.52 17.79 -9.73
CA SER A 228 -5.32 17.50 -11.16
C SER A 228 -6.49 16.75 -11.79
N VAL A 229 -7.24 15.97 -11.02
CA VAL A 229 -8.44 15.26 -11.49
C VAL A 229 -9.65 16.20 -11.55
N MET A 230 -9.68 17.22 -10.68
CA MET A 230 -10.76 18.22 -10.62
C MET A 230 -10.61 19.40 -11.61
N SER A 231 -9.45 19.54 -12.27
CA SER A 231 -9.14 20.63 -13.22
C SER A 231 -9.39 20.21 -14.66
#